data_AF-A0A934D2Z1-F1
#
_entry.id   AF-A0A934D2Z1-F1
#
_cell.length_a   1.000
_cell.length_b   1.000
_cell.length_c   1.000
_cell.angle_alpha   90.00
_cell.angle_beta   90.00
_cell.angle_gamma   90.00
#
_symmetry.space_group_name_H-M   'P 1'
#
loop_
_entity.id
_entity.type
_entity.pdbx_description
1 polymer ?
#
loop_
_entity_poly.entity_id
_entity_poly.type
_entity_poly.pdbx_seq_one_letter_code
_entity_poly.pdbx_strand_id
1 'polypeptide(L)'
;MPRTSIEIRPRGGFTLLELTIASAVLLIVLGAMVRALTSGSSAFEEGTSVAEVDANAQRLLDRIADELRDADFTTLAPAATAPFGSDSLTFNRGRGWAAGALVHGPTQILRSVIDTGELDNGLDDNGNGLIDERRVELVPDVATPAQVFVIGHFVREFAVGEVQNGNDDNGNGLRDEGGLSFLSDGNSTLTVRLTIERPTRQGRSIVRTLQTTVRPRNQ
;
A
#
# COMPACT_ATOMS: atom_id res chain seq x y z
N MET A 1 -79.33 -42.06 19.63
CA MET A 1 -78.14 -42.15 18.75
C MET A 1 -77.90 -40.78 18.13
N PRO A 2 -76.76 -40.12 18.39
CA PRO A 2 -76.50 -38.79 17.87
C PRO A 2 -76.03 -38.88 16.40
N ARG A 3 -76.65 -38.09 15.52
CA ARG A 3 -76.23 -37.94 14.12
C ARG A 3 -75.02 -37.02 14.07
N THR A 4 -73.85 -37.58 13.80
CA THR A 4 -72.63 -36.83 13.49
C THR A 4 -72.81 -36.15 12.14
N SER A 5 -73.14 -34.86 12.13
CA SER A 5 -73.19 -34.03 10.92
C SER A 5 -71.78 -33.73 10.45
N ILE A 6 -71.38 -34.31 9.32
CA ILE A 6 -70.10 -34.02 8.66
C ILE A 6 -70.22 -32.65 7.99
N GLU A 7 -69.64 -31.61 8.58
CA GLU A 7 -69.48 -30.32 7.93
C GLU A 7 -68.38 -30.42 6.86
N ILE A 8 -68.80 -30.47 5.60
CA ILE A 8 -67.89 -30.34 4.47
C ILE A 8 -67.48 -28.87 4.38
N ARG A 9 -66.30 -28.54 4.92
CA ARG A 9 -65.74 -27.19 4.75
C ARG A 9 -65.39 -26.97 3.28
N PRO A 10 -65.87 -25.89 2.64
CA PRO A 10 -65.45 -25.56 1.28
C PRO A 10 -63.94 -25.33 1.26
N ARG A 11 -63.23 -26.12 0.46
CA ARG A 11 -61.81 -25.90 0.17
C ARG A 11 -61.71 -24.77 -0.84
N GLY A 12 -61.42 -23.57 -0.35
CA GLY A 12 -61.04 -22.44 -1.22
C GLY A 12 -59.65 -22.71 -1.80
N GLY A 13 -59.57 -23.01 -3.08
CA GLY A 13 -58.29 -23.04 -3.80
C GLY A 13 -57.76 -21.63 -4.01
N PHE A 14 -56.43 -21.48 -4.02
CA PHE A 14 -55.78 -20.21 -4.35
C PHE A 14 -56.16 -19.75 -5.75
N THR A 15 -56.45 -18.46 -5.91
CA THR A 15 -56.72 -17.89 -7.23
C THR A 15 -55.40 -17.75 -8.01
N LEU A 16 -55.46 -17.85 -9.34
CA LEU A 16 -54.29 -17.57 -10.20
C LEU A 16 -53.70 -16.18 -9.96
N LEU A 17 -54.56 -15.21 -9.62
CA LEU A 17 -54.17 -13.85 -9.27
C LEU A 17 -53.30 -13.84 -8.00
N GLU A 18 -53.71 -14.56 -6.96
CA GLU A 18 -52.99 -14.64 -5.69
C GLU A 18 -51.62 -15.33 -5.85
N LEU A 19 -51.54 -16.37 -6.67
CA LEU A 19 -50.26 -17.01 -7.02
C LEU A 19 -49.33 -16.03 -7.75
N THR A 20 -49.87 -15.20 -8.64
CA THR A 20 -49.10 -14.20 -9.39
C THR A 20 -48.57 -13.11 -8.46
N ILE A 21 -49.41 -12.59 -7.56
CA ILE A 21 -49.02 -11.58 -6.58
C ILE A 21 -47.97 -12.15 -5.62
N ALA A 22 -48.18 -13.36 -5.08
CA ALA A 22 -47.24 -14.02 -4.19
C ALA A 22 -45.88 -14.23 -4.87
N SER A 23 -45.88 -14.62 -6.15
CA SER A 23 -44.65 -14.80 -6.94
C SER A 23 -43.93 -13.48 -7.17
N ALA A 24 -44.64 -12.39 -7.47
CA ALA A 24 -44.05 -11.07 -7.66
C ALA A 24 -43.39 -10.55 -6.37
N VAL A 25 -44.08 -10.69 -5.23
CA VAL A 25 -43.54 -10.32 -3.91
C VAL A 25 -42.31 -11.17 -3.59
N LEU A 26 -42.37 -12.48 -3.82
CA LEU A 26 -41.23 -13.37 -3.62
C LEU A 26 -40.01 -12.95 -4.44
N LEU A 27 -40.19 -12.63 -5.73
CA LEU A 27 -39.09 -12.18 -6.60
C LEU A 27 -38.48 -10.86 -6.11
N ILE A 28 -39.30 -9.92 -5.63
CA ILE A 28 -38.80 -8.66 -5.06
C ILE A 28 -37.95 -8.92 -3.81
N VAL A 29 -38.43 -9.79 -2.91
CA VAL A 29 -37.71 -10.16 -1.68
C VAL A 29 -36.40 -10.88 -2.00
N LEU A 30 -36.42 -11.85 -2.92
CA LEU A 30 -35.22 -12.54 -3.37
C LEU A 30 -34.22 -11.58 -4.03
N GLY A 31 -34.70 -10.64 -4.86
CA GLY A 31 -33.85 -9.61 -5.46
C GLY A 31 -33.17 -8.71 -4.43
N ALA A 32 -33.91 -8.28 -3.40
CA ALA A 32 -33.33 -7.51 -2.30
C ALA A 32 -32.30 -8.32 -1.50
N MET A 33 -32.56 -9.60 -1.25
CA MET A 33 -31.63 -10.50 -0.56
C MET A 33 -30.32 -10.70 -1.34
N VAL A 34 -30.40 -10.93 -2.66
CA VAL A 34 -29.22 -11.06 -3.52
C VAL A 34 -28.39 -9.77 -3.53
N ARG A 35 -29.04 -8.59 -3.59
CA ARG A 35 -28.35 -7.30 -3.48
C ARG A 35 -27.65 -7.12 -2.13
N ALA A 36 -28.31 -7.49 -1.03
CA ALA A 36 -27.69 -7.42 0.30
C ALA A 36 -26.47 -8.34 0.42
N LEU A 37 -26.56 -9.57 -0.10
CA LEU A 37 -25.45 -10.53 -0.09
C LEU A 37 -24.25 -10.05 -0.92
N THR A 38 -24.51 -9.56 -2.14
CA THR A 38 -23.44 -9.05 -3.03
C THR A 38 -22.78 -7.79 -2.48
N SER A 39 -23.55 -6.89 -1.85
CA SER A 39 -23.01 -5.74 -1.13
C SER A 39 -22.16 -6.15 0.06
N GLY A 40 -22.59 -7.16 0.82
CA GLY A 40 -21.83 -7.69 1.96
C GLY A 40 -20.49 -8.30 1.55
N SER A 41 -20.48 -9.12 0.48
CA SER A 41 -19.25 -9.70 -0.07
C SER A 41 -18.28 -8.62 -0.55
N SER A 42 -18.79 -7.63 -1.29
CA SER A 42 -17.99 -6.52 -1.83
C SER A 42 -17.32 -5.70 -0.72
N ALA A 43 -18.07 -5.38 0.34
CA ALA A 43 -17.54 -4.64 1.49
C ALA A 43 -16.49 -5.44 2.27
N PHE A 44 -16.69 -6.75 2.41
CA PHE A 44 -15.73 -7.65 3.07
C PHE A 44 -14.41 -7.76 2.26
N GLU A 45 -14.51 -7.89 0.94
CA GLU A 45 -13.34 -7.92 0.06
C GLU A 45 -12.57 -6.59 0.07
N GLU A 46 -13.27 -5.45 0.05
CA GLU A 46 -12.67 -4.12 0.16
C GLU A 46 -11.94 -3.97 1.51
N GLY A 47 -12.60 -4.35 2.62
CA GLY A 47 -12.00 -4.31 3.95
C GLY A 47 -10.75 -5.19 4.08
N THR A 48 -10.77 -6.38 3.47
CA THR A 48 -9.60 -7.29 3.45
C THR A 48 -8.47 -6.71 2.62
N SER A 49 -8.78 -6.13 1.45
CA SER A 49 -7.78 -5.50 0.56
C SER A 49 -7.11 -4.32 1.25
N VAL A 50 -7.88 -3.48 1.96
CA VAL A 50 -7.34 -2.38 2.77
C VAL A 50 -6.38 -2.88 3.83
N ALA A 51 -6.79 -3.89 4.60
CA ALA A 51 -5.94 -4.45 5.66
C ALA A 51 -4.65 -5.09 5.11
N GLU A 52 -4.71 -5.70 3.93
CA GLU A 52 -3.53 -6.27 3.26
C GLU A 52 -2.55 -5.18 2.81
N VAL A 53 -3.06 -4.10 2.21
CA VAL A 53 -2.24 -2.94 1.80
C VAL A 53 -1.60 -2.30 3.02
N ASP A 54 -2.36 -2.05 4.08
CA ASP A 54 -1.84 -1.48 5.33
C ASP A 54 -0.72 -2.36 5.93
N ALA A 55 -0.94 -3.68 6.01
CA ALA A 55 0.07 -4.60 6.52
C ALA A 55 1.33 -4.64 5.64
N ASN A 56 1.19 -4.55 4.31
CA ASN A 56 2.32 -4.52 3.39
C ASN A 56 3.11 -3.21 3.49
N ALA A 57 2.41 -2.06 3.57
CA ALA A 57 3.03 -0.76 3.80
C ALA A 57 3.85 -0.78 5.08
N GLN A 58 3.26 -1.28 6.18
CA GLN A 58 3.91 -1.33 7.48
C GLN A 58 5.15 -2.24 7.44
N ARG A 59 5.03 -3.46 6.89
CA ARG A 59 6.19 -4.38 6.78
C ARG A 59 7.32 -3.80 5.94
N LEU A 60 7.00 -3.13 4.83
CA LEU A 60 8.01 -2.49 3.99
C LEU A 60 8.69 -1.34 4.73
N LEU A 61 7.92 -0.48 5.39
CA LEU A 61 8.45 0.63 6.18
C LEU A 61 9.32 0.15 7.34
N ASP A 62 8.87 -0.87 8.07
CA ASP A 62 9.62 -1.48 9.17
C ASP A 62 10.94 -2.09 8.66
N ARG A 63 10.89 -2.78 7.52
CA ARG A 63 12.10 -3.33 6.89
C ARG A 63 13.08 -2.23 6.49
N ILE A 64 12.61 -1.15 5.86
CA ILE A 64 13.45 0.01 5.52
C ILE A 64 14.06 0.62 6.80
N ALA A 65 13.24 0.80 7.84
CA ALA A 65 13.69 1.35 9.12
C ALA A 65 14.74 0.46 9.79
N ASP A 66 14.58 -0.87 9.71
CA ASP A 66 15.54 -1.83 10.26
C ASP A 66 16.88 -1.81 9.52
N GLU A 67 16.87 -1.70 8.18
CA GLU A 67 18.11 -1.54 7.40
C GLU A 67 18.86 -0.24 7.77
N LEU A 68 18.11 0.84 8.01
CA LEU A 68 18.66 2.16 8.35
C LEU A 68 19.05 2.29 9.81
N ARG A 69 18.55 1.45 10.72
CA ARG A 69 18.82 1.55 12.17
C ARG A 69 20.31 1.37 12.50
N ASP A 70 21.01 0.56 11.72
CA ASP A 70 22.45 0.31 11.89
C ASP A 70 23.32 1.13 10.92
N ALA A 71 22.71 2.04 10.15
CA ALA A 71 23.44 2.93 9.26
C ALA A 71 24.21 3.98 10.06
N ASP A 72 25.40 4.33 9.57
CA ASP A 72 26.14 5.50 10.03
C ASP A 72 25.59 6.74 9.32
N PHE A 73 24.94 7.61 10.08
CA PHE A 73 24.26 8.78 9.53
C PHE A 73 25.23 9.81 8.95
N THR A 74 26.52 9.76 9.32
CA THR A 74 27.56 10.61 8.72
C THR A 74 27.91 10.22 7.29
N THR A 75 27.50 9.02 6.87
CA THR A 75 27.74 8.48 5.52
C THR A 75 26.53 8.61 4.59
N LEU A 76 25.43 9.21 5.05
CA LEU A 76 24.22 9.37 4.26
C LEU A 76 24.47 10.27 3.04
N ALA A 77 24.15 9.76 1.86
CA ALA A 77 24.22 10.52 0.62
C ALA A 77 23.05 10.15 -0.32
N PRO A 78 22.31 11.13 -0.88
CA PRO A 78 22.44 12.56 -0.61
C PRO A 78 21.98 12.92 0.81
N ALA A 79 22.46 14.05 1.33
CA ALA A 79 21.88 14.67 2.51
C ALA A 79 20.50 15.23 2.12
N ALA A 80 19.49 14.38 2.14
CA ALA A 80 18.14 14.72 1.72
C ALA A 80 17.50 15.66 2.74
N THR A 81 17.71 16.97 2.61
CA THR A 81 17.19 17.98 3.52
C THR A 81 16.08 18.78 2.86
N ALA A 82 15.06 19.16 3.64
CA ALA A 82 13.98 20.02 3.18
C ALA A 82 14.53 21.28 2.47
N PRO A 83 13.87 21.75 1.39
CA PRO A 83 12.56 21.34 0.91
C PRO A 83 12.60 20.14 -0.06
N PHE A 84 13.73 19.46 -0.21
CA PHE A 84 13.84 18.34 -1.14
C PHE A 84 13.90 17.01 -0.37
N GLY A 85 13.07 16.06 -0.78
CA GLY A 85 13.24 14.66 -0.42
C GLY A 85 14.27 13.99 -1.33
N SER A 86 14.59 12.74 -1.05
CA SER A 86 15.28 11.86 -1.98
C SER A 86 14.55 10.53 -2.07
N ASP A 87 14.42 9.96 -3.26
CA ASP A 87 13.87 8.63 -3.49
C ASP A 87 14.95 7.52 -3.39
N SER A 88 16.20 7.94 -3.15
CA SER A 88 17.35 7.08 -2.98
C SER A 88 18.26 7.56 -1.84
N LEU A 89 18.93 6.61 -1.18
CA LEU A 89 19.82 6.88 -0.08
C LEU A 89 20.98 5.87 -0.08
N THR A 90 22.19 6.40 -0.09
CA THR A 90 23.44 5.67 0.05
C THR A 90 23.91 5.78 1.49
N PHE A 91 24.38 4.68 2.06
CA PHE A 91 24.86 4.64 3.45
C PHE A 91 25.81 3.48 3.70
N ASN A 92 26.58 3.55 4.78
CA ASN A 92 27.38 2.45 5.29
C ASN A 92 26.83 1.98 6.63
N ARG A 93 26.92 0.68 6.92
CA ARG A 93 26.57 0.12 8.24
C ARG A 93 27.82 -0.06 9.09
N GLY A 94 27.70 0.19 10.40
CA GLY A 94 28.78 -0.11 11.34
C GLY A 94 28.93 -1.62 11.52
N ARG A 95 30.12 -2.18 11.26
CA ARG A 95 30.43 -3.61 11.48
C ARG A 95 31.08 -3.91 12.82
N GLY A 96 31.63 -2.89 13.47
CA GLY A 96 32.32 -3.04 14.75
C GLY A 96 33.31 -1.91 14.96
N TRP A 97 34.20 -2.09 15.95
CA TRP A 97 35.22 -1.11 16.30
C TRP A 97 36.61 -1.73 16.12
N ALA A 98 37.54 -0.98 15.51
CA ALA A 98 38.94 -1.35 15.40
C ALA A 98 39.81 -0.13 15.64
N ALA A 99 40.85 -0.26 16.48
CA ALA A 99 41.76 0.83 16.84
C ALA A 99 41.07 2.12 17.31
N GLY A 100 39.91 2.01 17.98
CA GLY A 100 39.15 3.15 18.50
C GLY A 100 38.28 3.89 17.47
N ALA A 101 38.16 3.38 16.25
CA ALA A 101 37.28 3.91 15.21
C ALA A 101 36.20 2.89 14.81
N LEU A 102 35.02 3.40 14.42
CA LEU A 102 33.97 2.59 13.82
C LEU A 102 34.46 2.05 12.47
N VAL A 103 34.36 0.75 12.27
CA VAL A 103 34.67 0.09 11.00
C VAL A 103 33.39 -0.03 10.19
N HIS A 104 33.36 0.59 9.02
CA HIS A 104 32.23 0.49 8.10
C HIS A 104 32.25 -0.81 7.29
N GLY A 105 31.05 -1.32 7.04
CA GLY A 105 30.82 -2.29 5.99
C GLY A 105 30.86 -1.66 4.59
N PRO A 106 30.58 -2.45 3.54
CA PRO A 106 30.43 -1.94 2.19
C PRO A 106 29.32 -0.88 2.14
N THR A 107 29.46 0.03 1.19
CA THR A 107 28.45 1.04 0.90
C THR A 107 27.22 0.37 0.30
N GLN A 108 26.05 0.72 0.82
CA GLN A 108 24.75 0.20 0.42
C GLN A 108 23.91 1.32 -0.19
N ILE A 109 22.98 0.96 -1.07
CA ILE A 109 21.97 1.87 -1.61
C ILE A 109 20.60 1.30 -1.34
N LEU A 110 19.70 2.13 -0.81
CA LEU A 110 18.28 1.88 -0.80
C LEU A 110 17.63 2.89 -1.74
N ARG A 111 16.85 2.43 -2.73
CA ARG A 111 16.30 3.31 -3.77
C ARG A 111 14.94 2.85 -4.27
N SER A 112 14.16 3.81 -4.72
CA SER A 112 12.97 3.58 -5.54
C SER A 112 13.38 3.46 -7.02
N VAL A 113 12.88 2.46 -7.72
CA VAL A 113 13.08 2.29 -9.17
C VAL A 113 11.78 1.87 -9.82
N ILE A 114 11.59 2.21 -11.09
CA ILE A 114 10.45 1.77 -11.91
C ILE A 114 10.33 0.24 -11.84
N ASP A 115 9.10 -0.25 -11.63
CA ASP A 115 8.86 -1.67 -11.44
C ASP A 115 9.12 -2.49 -12.72
N THR A 116 9.18 -3.81 -12.60
CA THR A 116 9.59 -4.68 -13.71
C THR A 116 8.47 -4.72 -14.74
N GLY A 117 8.79 -4.33 -15.96
CA GLY A 117 7.81 -4.27 -17.05
C GLY A 117 7.10 -2.93 -17.18
N GLU A 118 7.44 -1.95 -16.33
CA GLU A 118 6.98 -0.57 -16.44
C GLU A 118 7.99 0.32 -17.17
N LEU A 119 7.48 1.39 -17.81
CA LEU A 119 8.25 2.55 -18.23
C LEU A 119 7.80 3.77 -17.40
N ASP A 120 8.46 4.90 -17.60
CA ASP A 120 8.05 6.20 -17.04
C ASP A 120 7.45 7.00 -18.20
N ASN A 121 6.18 6.71 -18.50
CA ASN A 121 5.49 7.21 -19.68
C ASN A 121 4.04 7.64 -19.44
N GLY A 122 3.53 7.56 -18.21
CA GLY A 122 2.16 7.91 -17.86
C GLY A 122 1.13 6.83 -18.18
N LEU A 123 1.56 5.60 -18.47
CA LEU A 123 0.71 4.46 -18.83
C LEU A 123 0.94 3.28 -17.86
N ASP A 124 -0.01 2.36 -17.88
CA ASP A 124 0.07 1.06 -17.19
C ASP A 124 0.63 0.04 -18.19
N ASP A 125 1.96 -0.10 -18.24
CA ASP A 125 2.62 -0.90 -19.27
C ASP A 125 2.53 -2.42 -19.00
N ASN A 126 2.47 -2.82 -17.72
CA ASN A 126 2.36 -4.21 -17.32
C ASN A 126 0.90 -4.68 -17.10
N GLY A 127 -0.08 -3.76 -17.17
CA GLY A 127 -1.51 -4.03 -17.10
C GLY A 127 -2.00 -4.40 -15.69
N ASN A 128 -1.30 -3.99 -14.64
CA ASN A 128 -1.67 -4.31 -13.27
C ASN A 128 -2.65 -3.32 -12.64
N GLY A 129 -2.97 -2.22 -13.32
CA GLY A 129 -3.88 -1.18 -12.87
C GLY A 129 -3.23 -0.03 -12.10
N LEU A 130 -1.89 0.04 -12.12
CA LEU A 130 -1.09 1.16 -11.63
C LEU A 130 -0.36 1.81 -12.81
N ILE A 131 0.01 3.07 -12.64
CA ILE A 131 0.70 3.86 -13.65
C ILE A 131 2.07 4.21 -13.08
N ASP A 132 3.12 3.92 -13.84
CA ASP A 132 4.52 4.21 -13.55
C ASP A 132 4.94 3.79 -12.11
N GLU A 133 4.40 2.68 -11.60
CA GLU A 133 4.68 2.26 -10.24
C GLU A 133 6.13 1.83 -10.05
N ARG A 134 6.57 1.92 -8.80
CA ARG A 134 7.94 1.67 -8.40
C ARG A 134 8.06 0.53 -7.41
N ARG A 135 9.24 -0.06 -7.39
CA ARG A 135 9.71 -1.00 -6.37
C ARG A 135 10.86 -0.41 -5.56
N VAL A 136 11.02 -0.90 -4.34
CA VAL A 136 12.14 -0.54 -3.48
C VAL A 136 13.22 -1.61 -3.60
N GLU A 137 14.44 -1.17 -3.92
CA GLU A 137 15.62 -2.02 -4.02
C GLU A 137 16.62 -1.70 -2.91
N LEU A 138 17.24 -2.73 -2.38
CA LEU A 138 18.45 -2.68 -1.55
C LEU A 138 19.62 -3.28 -2.32
N VAL A 139 20.66 -2.49 -2.53
CA VAL A 139 21.96 -2.90 -3.08
C VAL A 139 22.94 -2.96 -1.90
N PRO A 140 23.32 -4.15 -1.40
CA PRO A 140 24.16 -4.28 -0.20
C PRO A 140 25.64 -3.93 -0.41
N ASP A 141 26.11 -3.92 -1.65
CA ASP A 141 27.47 -3.54 -2.02
C ASP A 141 27.46 -2.87 -3.38
N VAL A 142 27.68 -1.55 -3.39
CA VAL A 142 27.72 -0.75 -4.61
C VAL A 142 28.98 -1.01 -5.44
N ALA A 143 30.09 -1.39 -4.80
CA ALA A 143 31.35 -1.66 -5.50
C ALA A 143 31.30 -2.99 -6.26
N THR A 144 30.56 -3.96 -5.73
CA THR A 144 30.24 -5.22 -6.43
C THR A 144 28.73 -5.46 -6.41
N PRO A 145 27.96 -4.81 -7.30
CA PRO A 145 26.50 -4.90 -7.32
C PRO A 145 26.04 -6.22 -7.95
N ALA A 146 26.59 -7.34 -7.47
CA ALA A 146 26.23 -8.68 -7.91
C ALA A 146 24.84 -9.10 -7.38
N GLN A 147 24.33 -8.41 -6.37
CA GLN A 147 23.05 -8.71 -5.73
C GLN A 147 22.24 -7.43 -5.53
N VAL A 148 21.03 -7.43 -6.08
CA VAL A 148 20.01 -6.41 -5.84
C VAL A 148 18.83 -7.13 -5.21
N PHE A 149 18.42 -6.69 -4.02
CA PHE A 149 17.27 -7.24 -3.32
C PHE A 149 16.07 -6.33 -3.52
N VAL A 150 15.02 -6.84 -4.15
CA VAL A 150 13.73 -6.16 -4.13
C VAL A 150 13.10 -6.40 -2.76
N ILE A 151 12.87 -5.32 -2.03
CA ILE A 151 12.36 -5.38 -0.65
C ILE A 151 10.87 -5.03 -0.56
N GLY A 152 10.31 -4.39 -1.59
CA GLY A 152 8.90 -4.06 -1.70
C GLY A 152 8.50 -3.59 -3.09
N HIS A 153 7.20 -3.62 -3.38
CA HIS A 153 6.58 -3.24 -4.65
C HIS A 153 5.44 -2.25 -4.40
N PHE A 154 4.81 -1.79 -5.49
CA PHE A 154 3.59 -0.98 -5.46
C PHE A 154 3.77 0.39 -4.81
N VAL A 155 4.99 0.93 -4.86
CA VAL A 155 5.29 2.29 -4.43
C VAL A 155 4.82 3.23 -5.52
N ARG A 156 4.09 4.29 -5.16
CA ARG A 156 3.68 5.28 -6.15
C ARG A 156 4.90 6.02 -6.70
N GLU A 157 4.77 6.55 -7.91
CA GLU A 157 5.76 7.46 -8.45
C GLU A 157 5.90 8.69 -7.54
N PHE A 158 4.77 9.34 -7.22
CA PHE A 158 4.67 10.52 -6.36
C PHE A 158 3.88 10.27 -5.07
N ALA A 159 4.18 11.04 -4.03
CA ALA A 159 3.38 11.02 -2.81
C ALA A 159 1.93 11.48 -3.07
N VAL A 160 1.06 11.28 -2.08
CA VAL A 160 -0.34 11.70 -2.21
C VAL A 160 -0.43 13.21 -2.33
N GLY A 161 -1.08 13.67 -3.41
CA GLY A 161 -1.29 15.08 -3.67
C GLY A 161 -0.15 15.79 -4.39
N GLU A 162 0.97 15.11 -4.64
CA GLU A 162 2.13 15.68 -5.34
C GLU A 162 2.05 15.43 -6.84
N VAL A 163 2.54 16.40 -7.62
CA VAL A 163 2.87 16.23 -9.03
C VAL A 163 4.23 16.85 -9.32
N GLN A 164 4.91 16.43 -10.38
CA GLN A 164 6.21 16.98 -10.76
C GLN A 164 6.07 18.40 -11.34
N ASN A 165 6.04 19.42 -10.48
CA ASN A 165 5.84 20.81 -10.88
C ASN A 165 6.76 21.82 -10.17
N GLY A 166 7.66 21.37 -9.29
CA GLY A 166 8.58 22.22 -8.52
C GLY A 166 7.99 22.79 -7.23
N ASN A 167 6.75 22.46 -6.89
CA ASN A 167 6.02 22.98 -5.74
C ASN A 167 5.78 21.90 -4.68
N ASP A 168 5.38 22.37 -3.50
CA ASP A 168 4.89 21.54 -2.40
C ASP A 168 3.37 21.56 -2.50
N ASP A 169 2.81 20.65 -3.29
CA ASP A 169 1.39 20.65 -3.64
C ASP A 169 0.53 20.14 -2.48
N ASN A 170 1.09 19.24 -1.66
CA ASN A 170 0.42 18.68 -0.49
C ASN A 170 0.69 19.48 0.80
N GLY A 171 1.53 20.51 0.75
CA GLY A 171 1.80 21.45 1.85
C GLY A 171 2.59 20.85 3.01
N ASN A 172 3.37 19.79 2.77
CA ASN A 172 4.08 19.06 3.82
C ASN A 172 5.55 19.48 4.00
N GLY A 173 5.97 20.53 3.28
CA GLY A 173 7.29 21.13 3.32
C GLY A 173 8.31 20.48 2.39
N LEU A 174 7.93 19.46 1.62
CA LEU A 174 8.75 18.85 0.58
C LEU A 174 8.18 19.16 -0.80
N ARG A 175 9.05 19.28 -1.80
CA ARG A 175 8.69 19.55 -3.19
C ARG A 175 8.91 18.32 -4.04
N ASP A 176 7.95 18.01 -4.91
CA ASP A 176 8.00 16.92 -5.88
C ASP A 176 8.42 15.58 -5.25
N GLU A 177 7.92 15.28 -4.05
CA GLU A 177 8.36 14.08 -3.34
C GLU A 177 7.82 12.80 -4.00
N GLY A 178 8.72 11.84 -4.18
CA GLY A 178 8.36 10.52 -4.68
C GLY A 178 7.52 9.73 -3.68
N GLY A 179 6.91 8.62 -4.12
CA GLY A 179 6.19 7.72 -3.21
C GLY A 179 7.10 7.14 -2.12
N LEU A 180 8.40 7.01 -2.35
CA LEU A 180 9.40 6.81 -1.31
C LEU A 180 10.21 8.10 -1.15
N SER A 181 10.33 8.60 0.07
CA SER A 181 11.09 9.82 0.35
C SER A 181 11.87 9.70 1.66
N PHE A 182 13.15 10.07 1.59
CA PHE A 182 14.06 10.22 2.71
C PHE A 182 14.22 11.70 3.05
N LEU A 183 14.15 12.01 4.34
CA LEU A 183 14.36 13.36 4.86
C LEU A 183 15.23 13.31 6.11
N SER A 184 16.44 13.84 6.01
CA SER A 184 17.36 14.04 7.14
C SER A 184 17.12 15.39 7.79
N ASP A 185 17.14 15.43 9.12
CA ASP A 185 17.18 16.66 9.90
C ASP A 185 18.60 17.27 10.01
N GLY A 186 19.58 16.65 9.34
CA GLY A 186 20.99 17.07 9.31
C GLY A 186 21.81 16.71 10.56
N ASN A 187 21.18 16.21 11.63
CA ASN A 187 21.87 16.01 12.92
C ASN A 187 21.77 14.58 13.44
N SER A 188 20.57 13.99 13.46
CA SER A 188 20.36 12.76 14.23
C SER A 188 19.13 11.93 13.84
N THR A 189 18.26 12.44 12.98
CA THR A 189 17.05 11.72 12.59
C THR A 189 16.88 11.70 11.08
N LEU A 190 16.36 10.56 10.62
CA LEU A 190 16.02 10.32 9.23
C LEU A 190 14.56 9.92 9.19
N THR A 191 13.73 10.79 8.64
CA THR A 191 12.33 10.51 8.37
C THR A 191 12.23 9.76 7.04
N VAL A 192 11.54 8.63 7.06
CA VAL A 192 11.21 7.84 5.88
C VAL A 192 9.70 7.95 5.67
N ARG A 193 9.30 8.43 4.50
CA ARG A 193 7.90 8.45 4.04
C ARG A 193 7.75 7.41 2.94
N LEU A 194 6.65 6.67 3.00
CA LEU A 194 6.32 5.63 2.05
C LEU A 194 4.84 5.75 1.68
N THR A 195 4.57 5.87 0.38
CA THR A 195 3.24 5.85 -0.21
C THR A 195 3.16 4.66 -1.16
N ILE A 196 2.27 3.73 -0.83
CA ILE A 196 1.96 2.59 -1.70
C ILE A 196 0.54 2.71 -2.25
N GLU A 197 0.33 2.14 -3.43
CA GLU A 197 -0.96 2.09 -4.09
C GLU A 197 -1.22 0.69 -4.60
N ARG A 198 -2.41 0.15 -4.36
CA ARG A 198 -2.78 -1.16 -4.90
C ARG A 198 -4.16 -1.10 -5.54
N PRO A 199 -4.33 -1.68 -6.75
CA PRO A 199 -5.64 -1.76 -7.35
C PRO A 199 -6.47 -2.83 -6.64
N THR A 200 -7.74 -2.51 -6.46
CA THR A 200 -8.76 -3.45 -6.00
C THR A 200 -9.37 -4.18 -7.20
N ARG A 201 -10.03 -5.31 -6.95
CA ARG A 201 -10.79 -6.03 -8.00
C ARG A 201 -11.90 -5.20 -8.63
N GLN A 202 -12.32 -4.12 -7.99
CA GLN A 202 -13.37 -3.21 -8.49
C GLN A 202 -12.78 -2.08 -9.35
N GLY A 203 -11.48 -2.08 -9.64
CA GLY A 203 -10.81 -1.04 -10.41
C GLY A 203 -10.59 0.27 -9.65
N ARG A 204 -10.88 0.31 -8.34
CA ARG A 204 -10.50 1.42 -7.45
C ARG A 204 -9.09 1.17 -6.92
N SER A 205 -8.29 2.20 -6.72
CA SER A 205 -7.02 2.05 -6.02
C SER A 205 -7.14 2.38 -4.53
N ILE A 206 -6.43 1.61 -3.72
CA ILE A 206 -6.23 1.89 -2.29
C ILE A 206 -4.84 2.49 -2.15
N VAL A 207 -4.80 3.74 -1.73
CA VAL A 207 -3.54 4.45 -1.46
C VAL A 207 -3.30 4.52 0.04
N ARG A 208 -2.06 4.25 0.47
CA ARG A 208 -1.63 4.34 1.86
C ARG A 208 -0.28 5.03 1.97
N THR A 209 -0.26 6.09 2.76
CA THR A 209 0.95 6.82 3.13
C THR A 209 1.25 6.57 4.60
N LEU A 210 2.46 6.09 4.87
CA LEU A 210 3.00 5.89 6.20
C LEU A 210 4.31 6.67 6.34
N GLN A 211 4.65 7.02 7.58
CA GLN A 211 5.91 7.68 7.89
C GLN A 211 6.48 7.09 9.17
N THR A 212 7.81 6.94 9.20
CA THR A 212 8.56 6.62 10.43
C THR A 212 9.79 7.50 10.53
N THR A 213 10.32 7.63 11.75
CA THR A 213 11.57 8.35 12.00
C THR A 213 12.58 7.37 12.59
N VAL A 214 13.70 7.22 11.91
CA VAL A 214 14.82 6.38 12.32
C VAL A 214 15.84 7.24 13.06
N ARG A 215 16.33 6.71 14.18
CA ARG A 215 17.47 7.26 14.91
C ARG A 215 18.62 6.24 14.84
N PRO A 216 19.85 6.68 14.60
CA PRO A 216 21.00 5.80 14.54
C PRO A 216 21.26 5.17 15.92
N ARG A 217 21.64 3.89 15.92
CA ARG A 217 21.98 3.17 17.15
C ARG A 217 23.40 3.43 17.64
N ASN A 218 24.32 3.76 16.72
CA ASN A 218 25.76 3.71 16.93
C ASN A 218 26.43 5.10 16.86
N GLN A 219 25.82 6.12 17.47
CA GLN A 219 26.49 7.41 17.69
C GLN A 219 27.36 7.38 18.96
#